data_AF-A0A941VFS7-F1
#
_entry.id   AF-A0A941VFS7-F1
#
_cell.length_a   1.000
_cell.length_b   1.000
_cell.length_c   1.000
_cell.angle_alpha   90.00
_cell.angle_beta   90.00
_cell.angle_gamma   90.00
#
_symmetry.space_group_name_H-M   'P 1'
#
loop_
_entity.id
_entity.type
_entity.pdbx_description
1 polymer ?
#
loop_
_entity_poly.entity_id
_entity_poly.type
_entity_poly.pdbx_seq_one_letter_code
_entity_poly.pdbx_strand_id
1 'polypeptide(L)' 'RGTFFQNLSYEAISDEKDTDLAVRLTKEHGIAAIPVSVFYRRPPAHRVLRFCFAKSEETLAKGAAILSTL' A
#
# COMPACT_ATOMS: atom_id res chain seq x y z
N ARG A 1 -17.19 -7.45 -11.59
CA ARG A 1 -17.01 -8.03 -10.23
C ARG A 1 -15.63 -7.61 -9.72
N GLY A 2 -15.53 -7.04 -8.51
CA GLY A 2 -14.27 -6.58 -7.92
C GLY A 2 -13.62 -7.62 -7.01
N THR A 3 -12.49 -7.27 -6.41
CA THR A 3 -11.77 -8.10 -5.41
C THR A 3 -11.75 -7.40 -4.05
N PHE A 4 -11.25 -8.08 -3.02
CA PHE A 4 -11.01 -7.49 -1.70
C PHE A 4 -9.66 -6.74 -1.59
N PHE A 5 -9.09 -6.35 -2.73
CA PHE A 5 -7.88 -5.53 -2.81
C PHE A 5 -8.18 -4.15 -3.39
N GLN A 6 -7.54 -3.14 -2.80
CA GLN A 6 -7.54 -1.78 -3.32
C GLN A 6 -6.10 -1.39 -3.70
N ASN A 7 -5.95 -0.83 -4.90
CA ASN A 7 -4.71 -0.23 -5.36
C ASN A 7 -4.76 1.27 -5.07
N LEU A 8 -3.72 1.81 -4.42
CA LEU A 8 -3.59 3.22 -4.07
C LEU A 8 -2.29 3.78 -4.65
N SER A 9 -2.37 4.93 -5.33
CA SER A 9 -1.18 5.65 -5.77
C SER A 9 -0.53 6.36 -4.59
N TYR A 10 0.80 6.32 -4.52
CA TYR A 10 1.60 7.08 -3.55
C TYR A 10 2.47 8.14 -4.24
N GLU A 11 2.19 8.46 -5.50
CA GLU A 11 3.00 9.38 -6.31
C GLU A 11 3.19 10.77 -5.66
N ALA A 12 2.20 11.24 -4.90
CA ALA A 12 2.27 12.51 -4.17
C ALA A 12 2.92 12.41 -2.77
N ILE A 13 3.30 11.20 -2.32
CA ILE A 13 3.77 10.91 -0.97
C ILE A 13 5.27 10.58 -0.94
N SER A 14 5.76 9.80 -1.91
CA SER A 14 7.18 9.39 -1.95
C SER A 14 7.70 9.10 -3.36
N ASP A 15 9.01 9.30 -3.52
CA ASP A 15 9.81 8.92 -4.69
C ASP A 15 10.42 7.51 -4.62
N GLU A 16 10.26 6.82 -3.50
CA GLU A 16 10.79 5.47 -3.29
C GLU A 16 10.19 4.44 -4.25
N LYS A 17 10.91 3.33 -4.45
CA LYS A 17 10.32 2.13 -5.06
C LYS A 17 9.23 1.60 -4.15
N ASP A 18 8.21 1.00 -4.74
CA ASP A 18 7.10 0.43 -3.97
C ASP A 18 7.56 -0.67 -2.99
N THR A 19 8.60 -1.43 -3.33
CA THR A 19 9.22 -2.41 -2.44
C THR A 19 9.80 -1.77 -1.19
N ASP A 20 10.46 -0.63 -1.34
CA ASP A 20 11.16 0.07 -0.25
C ASP A 20 10.13 0.77 0.63
N LEU A 21 9.16 1.45 0.01
CA LEU A 21 8.05 2.09 0.72
C LEU A 21 7.19 1.06 1.49
N ALA A 22 6.90 -0.11 0.90
CA ALA A 22 6.16 -1.17 1.60
C ALA A 22 6.90 -1.66 2.86
N VAL A 23 8.23 -1.79 2.79
CA VAL A 23 9.06 -2.13 3.95
C VAL A 23 9.04 -1.02 4.99
N ARG A 24 9.16 0.25 4.57
CA ARG A 24 9.13 1.41 5.46
C ARG A 24 7.80 1.53 6.19
N LEU A 25 6.68 1.48 5.46
CA LEU A 25 5.33 1.50 6.03
C LEU A 25 5.12 0.37 7.05
N THR A 26 5.66 -0.82 6.79
CA THR A 26 5.57 -1.94 7.72
C THR A 26 6.37 -1.69 9.00
N LYS A 27 7.60 -1.19 8.87
CA LYS A 27 8.51 -0.99 10.01
C LYS A 27 8.16 0.22 10.87
N GLU A 28 7.84 1.34 10.23
CA GLU A 28 7.68 2.64 10.91
C GLU A 28 6.24 2.92 11.29
N HIS A 29 5.28 2.48 10.46
CA HIS A 29 3.87 2.80 10.63
C HIS A 29 3.01 1.57 11.00
N GLY A 30 3.60 0.37 11.03
CA GLY A 30 2.87 -0.87 11.32
C GLY A 30 1.85 -1.25 10.23
N ILE A 31 1.98 -0.71 9.02
CA ILE A 31 1.08 -0.96 7.90
C ILE A 31 1.78 -1.80 6.84
N ALA A 32 1.30 -3.03 6.67
CA ALA A 32 1.76 -3.91 5.60
C ALA A 32 1.01 -3.59 4.29
N ALA A 33 1.78 -3.22 3.26
CA ALA A 33 1.32 -3.03 1.90
C ALA A 33 1.99 -4.03 0.95
N ILE A 34 1.35 -4.34 -0.17
CA ILE A 34 1.92 -5.21 -1.20
C ILE A 34 2.46 -4.33 -2.34
N PRO A 35 3.77 -4.35 -2.64
CA PRO A 35 4.32 -3.67 -3.81
C PRO A 35 3.69 -4.26 -5.07
N VAL A 36 3.19 -3.41 -5.98
CA VAL A 36 2.54 -3.88 -7.20
C VAL A 36 3.57 -4.33 -8.24
N SER A 37 4.77 -3.75 -8.24
CA SER A 37 5.85 -4.02 -9.18
C SER A 37 6.27 -5.49 -9.21
N VAL A 38 6.17 -6.21 -8.08
CA VAL A 38 6.55 -7.63 -7.98
C VAL A 38 5.64 -8.57 -8.78
N PHE A 39 4.45 -8.11 -9.17
CA PHE A 39 3.56 -8.87 -10.06
C PHE A 39 3.89 -8.69 -11.54
N TYR A 40 4.83 -7.81 -11.88
CA TYR A 40 5.22 -7.52 -13.25
C TYR A 40 6.65 -7.97 -13.52
N ARG A 41 6.88 -8.57 -14.69
CA ARG A 41 8.24 -8.93 -15.14
C ARG A 41 9.13 -7.70 -15.36
N ARG A 42 8.52 -6.57 -15.71
CA ARG A 42 9.15 -5.25 -15.78
C ARG A 42 8.34 -4.32 -14.90
N PRO A 43 8.95 -3.66 -13.88
CA PRO A 43 8.21 -2.76 -13.00
C PRO A 43 7.45 -1.71 -13.79
N PRO A 44 6.16 -1.47 -13.49
CA PRO A 44 5.41 -0.39 -14.10
C PRO A 44 5.96 0.95 -13.63
N ALA A 45 5.78 2.01 -14.43
CA ALA A 45 6.13 3.38 -14.03
C ALA A 45 5.22 3.90 -12.90
N HIS A 46 4.07 3.25 -12.69
CA HIS A 46 3.09 3.67 -11.70
C HIS A 46 3.56 3.36 -10.27
N ARG A 47 3.51 4.38 -9.41
CA ARG A 47 3.80 4.30 -7.99
C ARG A 47 2.58 3.88 -7.20
N VAL A 48 2.32 2.57 -7.19
CA VAL A 48 1.10 1.99 -6.59
C VAL A 48 1.43 0.93 -5.55
N LEU A 49 0.71 0.98 -4.43
CA LEU A 49 0.68 -0.05 -3.40
C LEU A 49 -0.69 -0.71 -3.37
N ARG A 50 -0.73 -2.02 -3.08
CA ARG A 50 -1.96 -2.80 -2.96
C ARG A 50 -2.25 -3.17 -1.51
N PHE A 51 -3.47 -2.92 -1.07
CA PHE A 51 -3.96 -3.21 0.28
C PHE A 51 -5.12 -4.20 0.26
N CYS A 52 -5.18 -5.10 1.23
CA CYS A 52 -6.29 -6.04 1.41
C CYS A 52 -7.26 -5.49 2.45
N PHE A 53 -8.51 -5.24 2.07
CA PHE A 53 -9.53 -4.69 2.97
C PHE A 53 -10.48 -5.75 3.56
N ALA A 54 -10.28 -7.04 3.24
CA ALA A 54 -10.98 -8.14 3.91
C ALA A 54 -10.45 -8.34 5.35
N LYS A 55 -10.78 -7.40 6.24
CA LYS A 55 -10.34 -7.27 7.64
C LYS A 55 -11.50 -6.78 8.51
N SER A 56 -11.34 -6.76 9.84
CA SER A 56 -12.34 -6.17 10.74
C SER A 56 -12.42 -4.64 10.56
N GLU A 57 -13.58 -4.04 10.84
CA GLU A 57 -13.74 -2.58 10.79
C GLU A 57 -12.72 -1.86 11.68
N GLU A 58 -12.42 -2.40 12.86
CA GLU A 58 -11.39 -1.85 13.75
C GLU A 58 -10.01 -1.80 13.07
N THR A 59 -9.64 -2.86 12.35
CA THR A 59 -8.37 -2.91 11.61
C THR A 59 -8.35 -1.90 10.47
N LEU A 60 -9.47 -1.78 9.74
CA LEU A 60 -9.61 -0.83 8.64
C LEU A 60 -9.55 0.62 9.14
N ALA A 61 -10.21 0.94 10.24
CA ALA A 61 -10.21 2.26 10.84
C ALA A 61 -8.81 2.67 11.32
N LYS A 62 -8.09 1.77 12.01
CA LYS A 62 -6.69 1.99 12.40
C LYS A 62 -5.79 2.22 11.19
N GLY A 63 -5.94 1.41 10.15
CA GLY A 63 -5.17 1.54 8.91
C GLY A 63 -5.44 2.86 8.20
N ALA A 64 -6.70 3.24 8.05
CA ALA A 64 -7.09 4.49 7.42
C ALA A 64 -6.57 5.72 8.19
N ALA A 65 -6.63 5.71 9.52
CA ALA A 65 -6.12 6.80 10.35
C ALA A 65 -4.61 7.02 10.13
N ILE A 66 -3.83 5.94 10.09
CA ILE A 66 -2.38 6.03 9.81
C ILE A 66 -2.13 6.53 8.38
N LEU A 67 -2.83 5.98 7.38
CA LEU A 67 -2.64 6.37 5.98
C LEU A 67 -3.03 7.83 5.70
N SER A 68 -3.99 8.40 6.44
CA SER A 68 -4.44 9.78 6.26
C SER A 68 -3.44 10.84 6.74
N THR A 69 -2.37 10.46 7.43
CA THR A 69 -1.34 11.36 7.93
C THR A 69 -0.03 11.28 7.13
N LEU A 70 -0.01 10.48 6.06
CA LEU A 70 1.16 10.29 5.20
C LEU A 70 1.32 11.43 4.19
#